data_AF-A0A1B9J1Y0-F1
#
_entry.id   AF-A0A1B9J1Y0-F1
#
_cell.length_a   1.000
_cell.length_b   1.000
_cell.length_c   1.000
_cell.angle_alpha   90.00
_cell.angle_beta   90.00
_cell.angle_gamma   90.00
#
_symmetry.space_group_name_H-M   'P 1'
#
loop_
_entity.id
_entity.type
_entity.pdbx_description
1 polymer ?
#
loop_
_entity_poly.entity_id
_entity_poly.type
_entity_poly.pdbx_seq_one_letter_code
_entity_poly.pdbx_strand_id
1 'polypeptide(L)'
;MSTPATSYSAAHRFSFSPSSSSLSTSRTLINIDVIQYRLYVKSLYKRYLVNSLNWYIRRDLWRERAIEIRAEFERNRNITDPRALALVLEQAEERLAKEIHPDPYRPPLFPDGTKWERNLPPRMFSAKEKADALAASH
;
A
#
# COMPACT_ATOMS: atom_id res chain seq x y z
N MET A 1 -12.61 25.90 -50.54
CA MET A 1 -14.01 25.92 -50.06
C MET A 1 -14.16 24.73 -49.11
N SER A 2 -13.75 24.90 -47.86
CA SER A 2 -14.56 25.27 -46.69
C SER A 2 -15.50 24.14 -46.24
N THR A 3 -15.12 23.50 -45.13
CA THR A 3 -15.90 22.55 -44.33
C THR A 3 -17.17 23.19 -43.77
N PRO A 4 -18.15 22.38 -43.35
CA PRO A 4 -18.81 22.66 -42.08
C PRO A 4 -18.69 21.50 -41.11
N ALA A 5 -18.19 21.82 -39.91
CA ALA A 5 -18.22 20.99 -38.73
C ALA A 5 -19.64 20.96 -38.16
N THR A 6 -20.20 19.77 -37.97
CA THR A 6 -21.44 19.58 -37.22
C THR A 6 -21.11 19.56 -35.73
N SER A 7 -21.46 20.65 -35.06
CA SER A 7 -21.52 20.76 -33.61
C SER A 7 -22.69 19.94 -33.06
N TYR A 8 -22.43 18.99 -32.17
CA TYR A 8 -23.47 18.41 -31.30
C TYR A 8 -23.20 18.84 -29.86
N SER A 9 -23.97 19.83 -29.42
CA SER A 9 -24.13 20.24 -28.03
C SER A 9 -25.33 19.50 -27.46
N ALA A 10 -25.14 18.71 -26.40
CA ALA A 10 -26.24 18.24 -25.56
C ALA A 10 -25.77 18.15 -24.10
N ALA A 11 -26.23 19.14 -23.34
CA ALA A 11 -26.09 19.27 -21.90
C ALA A 11 -26.79 18.12 -21.15
N HIS A 12 -26.07 17.50 -20.23
CA HIS A 12 -26.65 16.96 -19.00
C HIS A 12 -25.73 17.39 -17.85
N ARG A 13 -25.93 18.63 -17.39
CA ARG A 13 -25.42 19.09 -16.10
C ARG A 13 -26.17 18.31 -15.02
N PHE A 14 -25.51 17.32 -14.43
CA PHE A 14 -25.93 16.77 -13.14
C PHE A 14 -25.79 17.88 -12.08
N SER A 15 -26.90 18.52 -11.74
CA SER A 15 -26.99 19.40 -10.56
C SER A 15 -27.15 18.54 -9.31
N PHE A 16 -26.04 18.07 -8.75
CA PHE A 16 -26.02 17.58 -7.38
C PHE A 16 -25.69 18.77 -6.47
N SER A 17 -26.70 19.28 -5.77
CA SER A 17 -26.54 20.21 -4.65
C SER A 17 -26.27 19.37 -3.39
N PRO A 18 -25.10 19.48 -2.73
CA PRO A 18 -24.93 18.95 -1.39
C PRO A 18 -25.32 20.04 -0.40
N SER A 19 -26.54 19.94 0.12
CA SER A 19 -26.98 20.63 1.32
C SER A 19 -26.04 20.29 2.48
N SER A 20 -25.72 21.33 3.24
CA SER A 20 -24.86 21.36 4.41
C SER A 20 -25.13 20.23 5.42
N SER A 21 -24.09 19.44 5.70
CA SER A 21 -23.92 18.79 7.00
C SER A 21 -22.52 19.14 7.52
N SER A 22 -22.52 19.92 8.59
CA SER A 22 -21.33 20.36 9.32
C SER A 22 -20.53 19.16 9.80
N LEU A 23 -19.35 18.93 9.22
CA LEU A 23 -18.34 18.07 9.83
C LEU A 23 -17.81 18.79 11.07
N SER A 24 -18.42 18.48 12.22
CA SER A 24 -17.78 18.67 13.52
C SER A 24 -16.45 17.93 13.47
N THR A 25 -15.37 18.68 13.20
CA THR A 25 -13.99 18.19 13.28
C THR A 25 -13.65 18.07 14.76
N SER A 26 -14.29 17.13 15.44
CA SER A 26 -13.91 16.70 16.77
C SER A 26 -12.72 15.76 16.62
N ARG A 27 -11.54 16.39 16.54
CA ARG A 27 -10.29 15.97 17.18
C ARG A 27 -10.22 14.48 17.49
N THR A 28 -9.54 13.71 16.64
CA THR A 28 -9.32 12.27 16.77
C THR A 28 -8.76 11.92 18.16
N LEU A 29 -9.62 11.40 19.03
CA LEU A 29 -9.17 10.70 20.23
C LEU A 29 -8.62 9.35 19.77
N ILE A 30 -7.32 9.19 19.96
CA ILE A 30 -6.54 7.97 19.72
C ILE A 30 -7.05 6.89 20.69
N ASN A 31 -8.19 6.29 20.37
CA ASN A 31 -8.52 4.93 20.78
C ASN A 31 -8.15 4.06 19.59
N ILE A 32 -6.86 3.74 19.49
CA ILE A 32 -6.43 2.68 18.59
C ILE A 32 -7.00 1.41 19.19
N ASP A 33 -8.00 0.82 18.54
CA ASP A 33 -8.52 -0.48 18.94
C ASP A 33 -7.33 -1.44 19.12
N VAL A 34 -7.27 -2.14 20.25
CA VAL A 34 -6.13 -3.00 20.63
C VAL A 34 -5.77 -4.00 19.51
N ILE A 35 -6.77 -4.40 18.71
CA ILE A 35 -6.60 -5.24 17.52
C ILE A 35 -5.79 -4.50 16.44
N GLN A 36 -6.15 -3.26 16.09
CA GLN A 36 -5.45 -2.45 15.10
C GLN A 36 -4.00 -2.18 15.54
N TYR A 37 -3.80 -1.90 16.83
CA TYR A 37 -2.46 -1.74 17.40
C TYR A 37 -1.61 -3.00 17.24
N ARG A 38 -2.14 -4.18 17.58
CA ARG A 38 -1.41 -5.45 17.45
C ARG A 38 -1.05 -5.77 16.00
N LEU A 39 -1.94 -5.47 15.05
CA LEU A 39 -1.68 -5.63 13.62
C LEU A 39 -0.59 -4.66 13.16
N TYR A 40 -0.62 -3.42 13.63
CA TYR A 40 0.39 -2.41 13.33
C TYR A 40 1.78 -2.83 13.81
N VAL A 41 1.92 -3.24 15.07
CA VAL A 41 3.20 -3.70 15.63
C VAL A 41 3.72 -4.94 14.90
N LYS A 42 2.83 -5.89 14.56
CA LYS A 42 3.21 -7.06 13.74
C LYS A 42 3.71 -6.66 12.35
N SER A 43 3.07 -5.67 11.73
CA SER A 43 3.49 -5.12 10.43
C SER A 43 4.86 -4.45 10.53
N LEU A 44 5.07 -3.61 11.54
CA LEU A 44 6.35 -2.97 11.82
C LEU A 44 7.47 -3.99 12.04
N TYR A 45 7.24 -4.99 12.90
CA TYR A 45 8.18 -6.07 13.15
C TYR A 45 8.55 -6.84 11.87
N LYS A 46 7.54 -7.16 11.04
CA LYS A 46 7.78 -7.80 9.73
C LYS A 46 8.65 -6.91 8.83
N ARG A 47 8.38 -5.61 8.76
CA ARG A 47 9.18 -4.66 7.96
C ARG A 47 10.63 -4.61 8.43
N TYR A 48 10.89 -4.60 9.73
CA TYR A 48 12.25 -4.67 10.29
C TYR A 48 12.99 -5.96 9.89
N LEU A 49 12.32 -7.11 9.98
CA LEU A 49 12.93 -8.39 9.59
C LEU A 49 13.21 -8.49 8.09
N VAL A 50 12.31 -7.98 7.25
CA VAL A 50 12.49 -7.95 5.80
C VAL A 50 13.59 -6.97 5.42
N ASN A 51 13.61 -5.78 6.02
CA ASN A 51 14.64 -4.78 5.75
C ASN A 51 16.04 -5.30 6.15
N SER A 52 16.19 -5.90 7.33
CA SER A 52 17.44 -6.53 7.71
C SER A 52 17.84 -7.65 6.74
N LEU A 53 16.88 -8.47 6.27
CA LEU A 53 17.18 -9.49 5.27
C LEU A 53 17.70 -8.91 3.94
N ASN A 54 17.24 -7.73 3.54
CA ASN A 54 17.74 -7.08 2.33
C ASN A 54 19.22 -6.68 2.45
N TRP A 55 19.68 -6.32 3.66
CA TRP A 55 21.09 -6.01 3.92
C TRP A 55 21.97 -7.25 4.08
N TYR A 56 21.47 -8.29 4.74
CA TYR A 56 22.24 -9.49 5.06
C TYR A 56 21.99 -10.63 4.07
N ILE A 57 22.90 -10.81 3.12
CA ILE A 57 22.85 -11.92 2.14
C ILE A 57 23.03 -13.28 2.83
N ARG A 58 23.95 -13.37 3.81
CA ARG A 58 24.25 -14.61 4.54
C ARG A 58 23.22 -14.85 5.65
N ARG A 59 22.65 -16.06 5.66
CA ARG A 59 21.58 -16.42 6.61
C ARG A 59 22.04 -16.49 8.07
N ASP A 60 23.30 -16.83 8.32
CA ASP A 60 23.83 -16.97 9.69
C ASP A 60 23.90 -15.61 10.39
N LEU A 61 24.52 -14.62 9.74
CA LEU A 61 24.59 -13.23 10.21
C LEU A 61 23.18 -12.61 10.34
N TRP A 62 22.29 -12.90 9.39
CA TRP A 62 20.92 -12.43 9.47
C TRP A 62 20.17 -12.98 10.70
N ARG A 63 20.40 -14.23 11.10
CA ARG A 63 19.74 -14.81 12.28
C ARG A 63 20.15 -14.09 13.57
N GLU A 64 21.42 -13.73 13.71
CA GLU A 64 21.91 -12.92 14.84
C GLU A 64 21.17 -11.58 14.89
N ARG A 65 21.12 -10.85 13.77
CA ARG A 65 20.37 -9.60 13.68
C ARG A 65 18.88 -9.77 13.97
N ALA A 66 18.25 -10.85 13.50
CA ALA A 66 16.84 -11.12 13.75
C ALA A 66 16.55 -11.36 15.25
N ILE A 67 17.47 -12.00 15.98
CA ILE A 67 17.37 -12.19 17.44
C ILE A 67 17.47 -10.84 18.15
N GLU A 68 18.38 -9.96 17.75
CA GLU A 68 18.50 -8.61 18.30
C GLU A 68 17.21 -7.80 18.11
N ILE A 69 16.66 -7.79 16.89
CA ILE A 69 15.39 -7.13 16.57
C ILE A 69 14.28 -7.69 17.46
N ARG A 70 14.20 -9.02 17.62
CA ARG A 70 13.21 -9.62 18.52
C ARG A 70 13.38 -9.18 19.97
N ALA A 71 14.62 -9.15 20.46
CA ALA A 71 14.92 -8.71 21.82
C ALA A 71 14.52 -7.24 22.04
N GLU A 72 14.75 -6.37 21.05
CA GLU A 72 14.31 -4.96 21.07
C GLU A 72 12.79 -4.83 21.22
N PHE A 73 12.02 -5.61 20.47
CA PHE A 73 10.56 -5.61 20.56
C PHE A 73 10.04 -6.19 21.88
N GLU A 74 10.65 -7.27 22.37
CA GLU A 74 10.26 -7.87 23.66
C GLU A 74 10.57 -6.93 24.84
N ARG A 75 11.68 -6.17 24.80
CA ARG A 75 11.98 -5.14 25.83
C ARG A 75 10.87 -4.09 25.96
N ASN A 76 10.21 -3.75 24.84
CA ASN A 76 9.17 -2.72 24.79
C ASN A 76 7.74 -3.29 24.84
N ARG A 77 7.58 -4.57 25.17
CA ARG A 77 6.28 -5.26 25.11
C ARG A 77 5.25 -4.77 26.12
N ASN A 78 5.69 -4.36 27.30
CA ASN A 78 4.82 -4.06 28.45
C ASN A 78 4.61 -2.56 28.69
N ILE A 79 4.63 -1.74 27.63
CA ILE A 79 4.37 -0.31 27.73
C ILE A 79 2.85 -0.10 27.86
N THR A 80 2.42 0.41 29.02
CA THR A 80 0.99 0.65 29.33
C THR A 80 0.55 2.06 28.96
N ASP A 81 1.45 3.05 29.03
CA ASP A 81 1.12 4.44 28.70
C ASP A 81 1.02 4.63 27.18
N PRO A 82 -0.15 5.05 26.65
CA PRO A 82 -0.34 5.26 25.21
C PRO A 82 0.55 6.36 24.63
N ARG A 83 0.94 7.38 25.42
CA ARG A 83 1.81 8.46 24.93
C ARG A 83 3.25 7.98 24.75
N ALA A 84 3.78 7.31 25.78
CA ALA A 84 5.10 6.67 25.69
C ALA A 84 5.15 5.67 24.52
N LEU A 85 4.07 4.91 24.32
CA LEU A 85 4.00 3.94 23.23
C LEU A 85 4.04 4.60 21.84
N ALA A 86 3.27 5.67 21.64
CA ALA A 86 3.27 6.42 20.38
C ALA A 86 4.67 6.94 20.04
N LEU A 87 5.38 7.48 21.04
CA LEU A 87 6.74 7.99 20.89
C LEU A 87 7.74 6.89 20.54
N VAL A 88 7.63 5.71 21.15
CA VAL A 88 8.50 4.56 20.81
C VAL A 88 8.25 4.08 19.38
N LEU A 89 6.99 4.05 18.94
CA LEU A 89 6.66 3.66 17.57
C LEU A 89 7.16 4.68 16.55
N GLU A 90 7.00 5.98 16.83
CA GLU A 90 7.52 7.06 15.98
C GLU A 90 9.03 6.94 15.80
N GLN A 91 9.77 6.79 16.91
CA GLN A 91 11.22 6.56 16.87
C GLN A 91 11.60 5.31 16.08
N ALA A 92 10.82 4.23 16.20
CA ALA A 92 11.06 3.01 15.44
C ALA A 92 10.79 3.19 13.94
N GLU A 93 9.77 3.95 13.54
CA GLU A 93 9.53 4.29 12.13
C GLU A 93 10.65 5.17 11.57
N GLU A 94 11.11 6.16 12.33
CA GLU A 94 12.23 7.02 11.91
C GLU A 94 13.52 6.23 11.69
N ARG A 95 13.85 5.31 12.61
CA ARG A 95 15.02 4.44 12.46
C ARG A 95 14.89 3.56 11.24
N LEU A 96 13.72 2.94 11.07
CA LEU A 96 13.47 2.11 9.91
C LEU A 96 13.65 2.91 8.62
N ALA A 97 13.05 4.10 8.53
CA ALA A 97 13.13 4.96 7.36
C ALA A 97 14.57 5.34 6.99
N LYS A 98 15.43 5.58 7.98
CA LYS A 98 16.86 5.89 7.78
C LYS A 98 17.65 4.69 7.28
N GLU A 99 17.26 3.48 7.67
CA GLU A 99 17.98 2.23 7.40
C GLU A 99 17.37 1.40 6.26
N ILE A 100 16.37 1.94 5.53
CA ILE A 100 15.76 1.23 4.40
C ILE A 100 16.82 0.96 3.32
N HIS A 101 16.89 -0.31 2.89
CA HIS A 101 17.72 -0.67 1.75
C HIS A 101 17.21 0.02 0.46
N PRO A 102 18.08 0.67 -0.34
CA PRO A 102 17.65 1.43 -1.53
C PRO A 102 17.00 0.56 -2.61
N ASP A 103 17.43 -0.69 -2.75
CA ASP A 103 16.86 -1.66 -3.69
C ASP A 103 16.45 -2.97 -2.98
N PRO A 104 15.26 -3.03 -2.35
CA PRO A 104 14.85 -4.20 -1.57
C PRO A 104 14.52 -5.39 -2.47
N TYR A 105 14.73 -6.61 -1.96
CA TYR A 105 14.38 -7.83 -2.70
C TYR A 105 12.87 -7.90 -3.01
N ARG A 106 12.54 -8.06 -4.30
CA ARG A 106 11.16 -8.27 -4.76
C ARG A 106 11.01 -9.66 -5.39
N PRO A 107 10.02 -10.45 -4.96
CA PRO A 107 9.74 -11.72 -5.61
C PRO A 107 9.42 -11.52 -7.10
N PRO A 108 9.88 -12.41 -8.00
CA PRO A 108 9.76 -12.19 -9.44
C PRO A 108 8.34 -11.97 -9.95
N LEU A 109 7.35 -12.64 -9.37
CA LEU A 109 5.95 -12.62 -9.80
C LEU A 109 5.10 -11.54 -9.12
N PHE A 110 5.68 -10.77 -8.19
CA PHE A 110 4.97 -9.68 -7.53
C PHE A 110 5.11 -8.39 -8.32
N PRO A 111 4.28 -7.37 -8.06
CA PRO A 111 4.45 -6.04 -8.64
C PRO A 111 5.89 -5.53 -8.48
N ASP A 112 6.40 -4.88 -9.53
CA ASP A 112 7.80 -4.44 -9.66
C ASP A 112 8.85 -5.58 -9.65
N GLY A 113 8.41 -6.84 -9.78
CA GLY A 113 9.28 -8.00 -9.93
C GLY A 113 9.73 -8.23 -11.38
N THR A 114 10.86 -8.91 -11.57
CA THR A 114 11.44 -9.18 -12.90
C THR A 114 10.56 -10.04 -13.82
N LYS A 115 9.55 -10.72 -13.27
CA LYS A 115 8.59 -11.55 -14.01
C LYS A 115 7.15 -11.04 -13.89
N TRP A 116 6.93 -9.84 -13.37
CA TRP A 116 5.61 -9.23 -13.31
C TRP A 116 5.05 -9.03 -14.72
N GLU A 117 3.79 -9.39 -14.91
CA GLU A 117 3.02 -9.20 -16.15
C GLU A 117 3.62 -9.77 -17.45
N ARG A 118 4.67 -10.60 -17.38
CA ARG A 118 5.31 -11.16 -18.58
C ARG A 118 4.36 -11.99 -19.44
N ASN A 119 3.48 -12.75 -18.81
CA ASN A 119 2.55 -13.68 -19.46
C ASN A 119 1.12 -13.49 -18.92
N LEU A 120 0.59 -12.28 -18.93
CA LEU A 120 -0.82 -12.08 -18.60
C LEU A 120 -1.70 -12.79 -19.64
N PRO A 121 -2.69 -13.60 -19.22
CA PRO A 121 -3.66 -14.11 -20.16
C PRO A 121 -4.39 -12.92 -20.79
N PRO A 122 -4.55 -12.90 -22.12
CA PRO A 122 -5.29 -11.83 -22.78
C PRO A 122 -6.72 -11.78 -22.21
N ARG A 123 -7.30 -10.58 -22.17
CA ARG A 123 -8.72 -10.44 -21.87
C ARG A 123 -9.51 -11.19 -22.94
N MET A 124 -10.18 -12.26 -22.55
CA MET A 124 -11.07 -12.98 -23.46
C MET A 124 -12.28 -12.09 -23.77
N PHE A 125 -12.55 -11.84 -25.06
CA PHE A 125 -13.74 -11.10 -25.47
C PHE A 125 -15.01 -11.88 -25.11
N SER A 126 -16.05 -11.16 -24.70
CA SER A 126 -17.39 -11.76 -24.70
C SER A 126 -17.85 -12.05 -26.14
N ALA A 127 -18.78 -12.97 -26.33
CA ALA A 127 -19.27 -13.32 -27.66
C ALA A 127 -19.83 -12.11 -28.43
N LYS A 128 -20.47 -11.17 -27.72
CA LYS A 128 -20.99 -9.92 -28.27
C LYS A 128 -19.88 -8.99 -28.75
N GLU A 129 -18.88 -8.72 -27.90
CA GLU A 129 -17.73 -7.89 -28.25
C GLU A 129 -16.95 -8.45 -29.45
N LYS A 130 -16.85 -9.79 -29.56
CA LYS A 130 -16.24 -10.46 -30.71
C LYS A 130 -17.05 -10.24 -31.99
N ALA A 131 -18.38 -10.35 -31.93
CA ALA A 131 -19.26 -10.14 -33.07
C ALA A 131 -19.23 -8.68 -33.55
N ASP A 132 -19.27 -7.73 -32.62
CA ASP A 132 -19.20 -6.28 -32.92
C ASP A 132 -17.86 -5.92 -33.58
N ALA A 133 -16.74 -6.49 -33.09
CA ALA A 133 -15.42 -6.26 -33.67
C ALA A 133 -15.27 -6.84 -35.09
N LEU A 134 -15.86 -8.02 -35.36
CA LEU A 134 -15.88 -8.61 -36.70
C LEU A 134 -16.74 -7.79 -37.68
N ALA A 135 -17.89 -7.31 -37.23
CA ALA A 135 -18.79 -6.48 -38.02
C ALA A 135 -18.17 -5.11 -38.38
N ALA A 136 -17.35 -4.53 -37.49
CA ALA A 136 -16.67 -3.25 -37.73
C ALA A 136 -15.46 -3.34 -38.68
N SER A 137 -15.01 -4.55 -39.02
CA SER A 137 -13.85 -4.80 -39.90
C SER A 137 -14.20 -4.99 -41.38
N HIS A 138 -15.51 -4.95 -41.72
CA HIS A 138 -16.06 -5.02 -43.07
C HIS A 138 -16.66 -3.68 -43.49
#